data_AF-A0A6I4ZT47-F1
#
_entry.id   AF-A0A6I4ZT47-F1
#
_cell.length_a   1.000
_cell.length_b   1.000
_cell.length_c   1.000
_cell.angle_alpha   90.00
_cell.angle_beta   90.00
_cell.angle_gamma   90.00
#
_symmetry.space_group_name_H-M   'P 1'
#
loop_
_entity.id
_entity.type
_entity.pdbx_description
1 polymer ?
#
loop_
_entity_poly.entity_id
_entity_poly.type
_entity_poly.pdbx_seq_one_letter_code
_entity_poly.pdbx_strand_id
1 'polypeptide(L)'
;MRTSSYSEQHPPAAHGLQIGGRPVPYETGELPEDFPQRLCRLRERSGLTWTDFAEAVGADPKQVLRWRHGAHPCGGSLHSLLRVAGRIPGGVQLIMGDDFELTGRED
;
A
#
# COMPACT_ATOMS: atom_id res chain seq x y z
N MET A 1 24.48 35.18 2.92
CA MET A 1 24.46 33.98 3.79
C MET A 1 23.01 33.57 3.97
N ARG A 2 22.61 32.42 3.42
CA ARG A 2 21.24 31.87 3.51
C ARG A 2 21.17 30.89 4.68
N THR A 3 20.30 31.13 5.65
CA THR A 3 19.87 30.10 6.62
C THR A 3 18.64 29.40 6.04
N SER A 4 18.83 28.19 5.51
CA SER A 4 17.72 27.30 5.18
C SER A 4 17.09 26.78 6.47
N SER A 5 15.91 27.32 6.82
CA SER A 5 14.96 26.63 7.69
C SER A 5 14.53 25.35 6.99
N TYR A 6 14.87 24.22 7.60
CA TYR A 6 14.34 22.91 7.26
C TYR A 6 12.87 22.88 7.74
N SER A 7 11.95 23.34 6.90
CA SER A 7 10.52 23.17 7.12
C SER A 7 10.21 21.67 7.07
N GLU A 8 9.69 21.13 8.17
CA GLU A 8 8.84 19.95 8.16
C GLU A 8 7.71 20.17 7.14
N GLN A 9 7.92 19.69 5.93
CA GLN A 9 6.91 19.62 4.89
C GLN A 9 5.91 18.53 5.30
N HIS A 10 4.98 18.91 6.18
CA HIS A 10 3.65 18.34 6.14
C HIS A 10 3.14 18.46 4.69
N PRO A 11 2.68 17.37 4.05
CA PRO A 11 2.07 17.51 2.73
C PRO A 11 0.89 18.47 2.85
N PRO A 12 0.76 19.47 1.96
CA PRO A 12 -0.44 20.28 1.92
C PRO A 12 -1.61 19.32 1.68
N ALA A 13 -2.64 19.41 2.54
CA ALA A 13 -3.90 18.71 2.36
C ALA A 13 -4.30 18.84 0.90
N ALA A 14 -4.24 17.71 0.18
CA ALA A 14 -4.53 17.68 -1.23
C ALA A 14 -5.93 18.28 -1.41
N HIS A 15 -6.00 19.35 -2.22
CA HIS A 15 -7.26 19.91 -2.67
C HIS A 15 -8.11 18.78 -3.22
N GLY A 16 -9.17 18.44 -2.49
CA GLY A 16 -10.13 17.42 -2.88
C GLY A 16 -10.67 17.73 -4.26
N LEU A 17 -10.51 16.77 -5.17
CA LEU A 17 -11.18 16.77 -6.46
C LEU A 17 -12.69 16.72 -6.19
N GLN A 18 -13.39 17.82 -6.44
CA GLN A 18 -14.83 17.92 -6.20
C GLN A 18 -15.60 17.23 -7.33
N ILE A 19 -16.22 16.09 -7.04
CA ILE A 19 -17.31 15.53 -7.86
C ILE A 19 -18.57 15.58 -6.99
N GLY A 20 -19.50 16.49 -7.30
CA GLY A 20 -20.85 16.50 -6.71
C GLY A 20 -20.98 17.02 -5.25
N GLY A 21 -20.03 17.79 -4.73
CA GLY A 21 -20.22 18.53 -3.46
C GLY A 21 -20.22 17.69 -2.18
N ARG A 22 -19.88 16.40 -2.24
CA ARG A 22 -19.50 15.63 -1.05
C ARG A 22 -17.97 15.64 -0.97
N PRO A 23 -17.35 16.02 0.16
CA PRO A 23 -15.96 15.67 0.39
C PRO A 23 -15.92 14.15 0.32
N VAL A 24 -15.34 13.61 -0.75
CA VAL A 24 -14.89 12.23 -0.71
C VAL A 24 -13.87 12.20 0.42
N PRO A 25 -14.11 11.50 1.54
CA PRO A 25 -12.96 11.06 2.29
C PRO A 25 -12.09 10.37 1.24
N TYR A 26 -10.85 10.79 1.12
CA TYR A 26 -9.86 9.80 0.77
C TYR A 26 -10.02 8.80 1.92
N GLU A 27 -10.87 7.79 1.75
CA GLU A 27 -10.74 6.58 2.53
C GLU A 27 -9.32 6.17 2.16
N THR A 28 -8.38 6.60 2.99
CA THR A 28 -7.05 6.02 3.00
C THR A 28 -7.38 4.57 3.13
N GLY A 29 -7.27 3.81 2.03
CA GLY A 29 -7.63 2.41 1.99
C GLY A 29 -6.87 1.76 3.12
N GLU A 30 -7.54 1.64 4.26
CA GLU A 30 -6.87 1.40 5.52
C GLU A 30 -6.51 -0.06 5.42
N LEU A 31 -5.21 -0.31 5.28
CA LEU A 31 -4.78 -1.68 5.20
C LEU A 31 -5.24 -2.38 6.47
N PRO A 32 -5.70 -3.63 6.36
CA PRO A 32 -6.20 -4.39 7.50
C PRO A 32 -5.21 -4.36 8.65
N GLU A 33 -5.70 -4.35 9.89
CA GLU A 33 -4.84 -4.38 11.08
C GLU A 33 -3.87 -5.57 11.09
N ASP A 34 -4.26 -6.68 10.46
CA ASP A 34 -3.44 -7.87 10.27
C ASP A 34 -2.62 -7.86 8.95
N PHE A 35 -2.39 -6.67 8.38
CA PHE A 35 -1.55 -6.47 7.19
C PHE A 35 -0.16 -7.11 7.30
N PRO A 36 0.57 -7.03 8.42
CA PRO A 36 1.87 -7.70 8.54
C PRO A 36 1.78 -9.23 8.33
N GLN A 37 0.75 -9.86 8.87
CA GLN A 37 0.49 -11.30 8.75
C GLN A 37 0.10 -11.65 7.32
N ARG A 38 -0.72 -10.80 6.67
CA ARG A 38 -1.06 -10.92 5.25
C ARG A 38 0.16 -10.77 4.36
N LEU A 39 1.04 -9.82 4.64
CA LEU A 39 2.28 -9.63 3.89
C LEU A 39 3.19 -10.86 3.99
N CYS A 40 3.32 -11.46 5.17
CA CYS A 40 4.03 -12.72 5.37
C CYS A 40 3.44 -13.85 4.53
N ARG A 41 2.11 -14.04 4.57
CA ARG A 41 1.41 -15.05 3.77
C ARG A 41 1.56 -14.80 2.27
N LEU A 42 1.52 -13.55 1.82
CA LEU A 42 1.73 -13.19 0.41
C LEU A 42 3.13 -13.62 -0.06
N ARG A 43 4.16 -13.30 0.74
CA ARG A 43 5.53 -13.72 0.48
C ARG A 43 5.69 -15.24 0.51
N GLU A 44 5.02 -15.92 1.45
CA GLU A 44 5.01 -17.38 1.51
C GLU A 44 4.44 -18.00 0.23
N ARG A 45 3.32 -17.47 -0.26
CA ARG A 45 2.67 -17.93 -1.49
C ARG A 45 3.45 -17.57 -2.76
N SER A 46 4.25 -16.51 -2.74
CA SER A 46 5.12 -16.17 -3.88
C SER A 46 6.37 -17.04 -3.96
N GLY A 47 6.74 -17.75 -2.88
CA GLY A 47 7.98 -18.52 -2.80
C GLY A 47 9.26 -17.66 -2.76
N LEU A 48 9.14 -16.34 -2.64
CA LEU A 48 10.27 -15.42 -2.69
C LEU A 48 10.95 -15.26 -1.33
N THR A 49 12.25 -14.97 -1.32
CA THR A 49 12.89 -14.46 -0.10
C THR A 49 12.41 -13.03 0.20
N TRP A 50 12.67 -12.52 1.41
CA TRP A 50 12.33 -11.13 1.73
C TRP A 50 13.08 -10.12 0.86
N THR A 51 14.30 -10.45 0.42
CA THR A 51 15.10 -9.62 -0.48
C THR A 51 14.47 -9.60 -1.87
N ASP A 52 14.20 -10.77 -2.46
CA ASP A 52 13.57 -10.87 -3.79
C ASP A 52 12.16 -10.24 -3.79
N PHE A 53 11.43 -10.37 -2.67
CA PHE A 53 10.13 -9.74 -2.51
C PHE A 53 10.24 -8.20 -2.50
N ALA A 54 11.23 -7.65 -1.78
CA ALA A 54 11.49 -6.21 -1.76
C ALA A 54 11.84 -5.70 -3.16
N GLU A 55 12.71 -6.41 -3.88
CA GLU A 55 13.06 -6.10 -5.27
C GLU A 55 11.85 -6.17 -6.21
N ALA A 56 11.02 -7.20 -6.09
CA ALA A 56 9.81 -7.35 -6.89
C ALA A 56 8.81 -6.21 -6.68
N VAL A 57 8.70 -5.70 -5.45
CA VAL A 57 7.87 -4.54 -5.09
C VAL A 57 8.57 -3.21 -5.45
N GLY A 58 9.89 -3.21 -5.70
CA GLY A 58 10.67 -2.00 -5.86
C GLY A 58 10.81 -1.19 -4.57
N ALA A 59 10.75 -1.87 -3.42
CA ALA A 59 10.88 -1.27 -2.09
C ALA A 59 12.25 -1.61 -1.48
N ASP A 60 12.75 -0.73 -0.61
CA ASP A 60 13.94 -1.02 0.17
C ASP A 60 13.65 -2.13 1.21
N PRO A 61 14.58 -3.08 1.46
CA PRO A 61 14.39 -4.14 2.45
C PRO A 61 14.04 -3.62 3.86
N LYS A 62 14.52 -2.43 4.26
CA LYS A 62 14.15 -1.80 5.53
C LYS A 62 12.71 -1.29 5.52
N GLN A 63 12.18 -0.84 4.38
CA GLN A 63 10.76 -0.49 4.27
C GLN A 63 9.89 -1.74 4.44
N VAL A 64 10.26 -2.84 3.77
CA VAL A 64 9.54 -4.12 3.93
C VAL A 64 9.62 -4.62 5.38
N LEU A 65 10.76 -4.46 6.04
CA LEU A 65 10.89 -4.76 7.47
C LEU A 65 9.93 -3.92 8.32
N ARG A 66 9.81 -2.62 8.06
CA ARG A 66 8.83 -1.76 8.77
C ARG A 66 7.40 -2.23 8.54
N TRP A 67 7.07 -2.66 7.32
CA TRP A 67 5.74 -3.19 7.01
C TRP A 67 5.41 -4.45 7.81
N ARG A 68 6.40 -5.33 7.97
CA ARG A 68 6.29 -6.53 8.81
C ARG A 68 6.11 -6.22 10.30
N HIS A 69 6.39 -4.98 10.72
CA HIS A 69 6.20 -4.51 12.10
C HIS A 69 4.98 -3.58 12.25
N GLY A 70 4.12 -3.47 11.24
CA GLY A 70 2.85 -2.73 11.33
C GLY A 70 2.85 -1.36 10.65
N ALA A 71 3.94 -0.96 9.97
CA ALA A 71 3.87 0.21 9.10
C ALA A 71 3.09 -0.12 7.81
N HIS A 72 2.43 0.88 7.24
CA HIS A 72 1.72 0.71 5.97
C HIS A 72 2.53 1.26 4.79
N PRO A 73 2.56 0.56 3.63
CA PRO A 73 3.05 1.15 2.39
C PRO A 73 2.16 2.34 1.99
N CYS A 74 2.77 3.38 1.44
CA CYS A 74 2.06 4.55 0.96
C CYS A 74 2.40 4.83 -0.51
N GLY A 75 1.47 5.48 -1.21
CA GLY A 75 1.65 5.93 -2.59
C GLY A 75 2.16 4.83 -3.54
N GLY A 76 3.30 5.07 -4.18
CA GLY A 76 3.88 4.17 -5.18
C GLY A 76 4.21 2.77 -4.65
N SER A 77 4.65 2.65 -3.40
CA SER A 77 4.99 1.35 -2.81
C SER A 77 3.77 0.45 -2.61
N LEU A 78 2.61 1.04 -2.28
CA LEU A 78 1.35 0.30 -2.19
C LEU A 78 0.90 -0.17 -3.58
N HIS A 79 0.97 0.69 -4.59
CA HIS A 79 0.62 0.32 -5.95
C HIS A 79 1.52 -0.80 -6.50
N SER A 80 2.83 -0.74 -6.26
CA SER A 80 3.74 -1.82 -6.65
C SER A 80 3.47 -3.11 -5.86
N LEU A 81 3.16 -3.03 -4.57
CA LEU A 81 2.76 -4.18 -3.77
C LEU A 81 1.51 -4.85 -4.35
N LEU A 82 0.47 -4.08 -4.69
CA LEU A 82 -0.75 -4.59 -5.30
C LEU A 82 -0.49 -5.21 -6.68
N ARG A 83 0.41 -4.64 -7.48
CA ARG A 83 0.84 -5.23 -8.76
C ARG A 83 1.52 -6.59 -8.56
N VAL A 84 2.40 -6.72 -7.57
CA VAL A 84 3.03 -8.01 -7.23
C VAL A 84 1.98 -8.99 -6.71
N ALA A 85 1.09 -8.54 -5.83
CA ALA A 85 0.01 -9.35 -5.29
C ALA A 85 -0.94 -9.86 -6.38
N GLY A 86 -1.21 -9.08 -7.42
CA GLY A 86 -2.03 -9.47 -8.58
C GLY A 86 -1.42 -10.57 -9.45
N ARG A 87 -0.11 -10.86 -9.32
CA ARG A 87 0.53 -12.01 -9.99
C ARG A 87 0.34 -13.31 -9.22
N ILE A 88 -0.10 -13.23 -7.98
CA ILE A 88 -0.32 -14.38 -7.10
C ILE A 88 -1.84 -14.63 -7.07
N PRO A 89 -2.33 -15.84 -7.37
CA PRO A 89 -3.77 -16.13 -7.34
C PRO A 89 -4.37 -15.75 -5.97
N GLY A 90 -5.35 -14.85 -5.92
CA GLY A 90 -5.94 -14.38 -4.67
C GLY A 90 -5.02 -13.48 -3.80
N GLY A 91 -3.91 -12.98 -4.35
CA GLY A 91 -2.93 -12.20 -3.59
C GLY A 91 -3.42 -10.80 -3.23
N VAL A 92 -4.20 -10.16 -4.11
CA VAL A 92 -4.80 -8.84 -3.84
C VAL A 92 -5.82 -8.94 -2.71
N GLN A 93 -6.71 -9.92 -2.76
CA GLN A 93 -7.68 -10.21 -1.69
C GLN A 93 -6.97 -10.50 -0.37
N LEU A 94 -5.85 -11.21 -0.44
CA LEU A 94 -5.05 -11.51 0.74
C LEU A 94 -4.48 -10.25 1.39
N ILE A 95 -4.09 -9.22 0.62
CA ILE A 95 -3.61 -7.94 1.16
C ILE A 95 -4.75 -7.01 1.58
N MET A 96 -5.81 -6.91 0.78
CA MET A 96 -6.90 -5.94 0.98
C MET A 96 -8.02 -6.44 1.90
N GLY A 97 -8.20 -7.75 2.02
CA GLY A 97 -9.30 -8.37 2.75
C GLY A 97 -10.45 -8.85 1.87
N ASP A 98 -11.28 -9.69 2.49
CA ASP A 98 -12.41 -10.36 1.85
C ASP A 98 -13.52 -9.35 1.46
N ASP A 99 -13.62 -8.23 2.18
CA ASP A 99 -14.53 -7.12 1.87
C ASP A 99 -14.14 -6.37 0.58
N PHE A 100 -12.94 -6.61 0.05
CA PHE A 100 -12.53 -6.10 -1.25
C PHE A 100 -13.18 -6.92 -2.37
N GLU A 101 -14.51 -6.83 -2.48
CA GLU A 101 -15.21 -7.18 -3.70
C GLU A 101 -14.78 -6.18 -4.76
N LEU A 102 -13.94 -6.64 -5.70
CA LEU A 102 -13.90 -6.06 -7.04
C LEU A 102 -15.32 -6.17 -7.56
N THR A 103 -16.13 -5.12 -7.35
CA THR A 103 -17.43 -5.00 -7.96
C THR A 103 -17.19 -4.96 -9.47
N GLY A 104 -17.15 -6.16 -10.06
CA GLY A 104 -17.34 -6.38 -11.46
C GLY A 104 -18.72 -5.84 -11.77
N ARG A 105 -18.77 -4.57 -12.17
CA ARG A 105 -19.92 -4.03 -12.85
C ARG A 105 -19.86 -4.54 -14.28
N GLU A 106 -20.36 -5.76 -14.44
CA GLU A 106 -20.92 -6.22 -15.71
C GLU A 106 -22.19 -5.39 -15.96
N ASP A 107 -22.15 -4.52 -16.97
CA ASP A 107 -23.20 -4.34 -18.00
C ASP A 107 -22.64 -3.51 -19.16
#